data_AF-A0A0N5BKH7-F1
#
_entry.id   AF-A0A0N5BKH7-F1
#
_cell.length_a   1.000
_cell.length_b   1.000
_cell.length_c   1.000
_cell.angle_alpha   90.00
_cell.angle_beta   90.00
_cell.angle_gamma   90.00
#
_symmetry.space_group_name_H-M   'P 1'
#
loop_
_entity.id
_entity.type
_entity.pdbx_description
1 polymer ?
#
loop_
_entity_poly.entity_id
_entity_poly.type
_entity_poly.pdbx_seq_one_letter_code
_entity_poly.pdbx_strand_id
1 'polypeptide(L)'
;MDKPEMDLLSLPDNFKLQILKKLDWKSLKNLKLVCRDFYFIIEKNIQFLDRPKVEHLEISYDKYRPLRVRYDLKDSGNTSFETSKMVEFGNACEYEDFLRNKDFTGIKRLVLNTVTNPELIILSDDSDTRREFSKLNFYTSISNGTSYFEFPQITILSTKKLVIPYNGNLLGMQSLRKLGIFEVNKLSLVLKKIIMDVITGNPMLEYENTSIVDTKRLHVQIANHLFELGLLNPENSCALKISITDDFSNLQLFPRISTGKNIQVVVTILIG
;
A
#
# COMPACT_ATOMS: atom_id res chain seq x y z
N MET A 1 -22.67 -56.21 -5.24
CA MET A 1 -21.72 -55.41 -4.45
C MET A 1 -22.02 -53.97 -4.76
N ASP A 2 -22.54 -53.22 -3.79
CA ASP A 2 -22.82 -51.80 -3.98
C ASP A 2 -21.49 -51.04 -4.04
N LYS A 3 -21.36 -50.19 -5.06
CA LYS A 3 -20.20 -49.34 -5.25
C LYS A 3 -20.19 -48.33 -4.08
N PRO A 4 -19.12 -48.24 -3.28
CA PRO A 4 -19.08 -47.27 -2.19
C PRO A 4 -19.24 -45.87 -2.78
N GLU A 5 -20.26 -45.15 -2.30
CA GLU A 5 -20.48 -43.76 -2.64
C GLU A 5 -19.37 -42.93 -2.00
N MET A 6 -18.61 -42.22 -2.81
CA MET A 6 -17.47 -41.44 -2.35
C MET A 6 -17.95 -40.05 -1.94
N ASP A 7 -18.01 -39.79 -0.63
CA ASP A 7 -18.41 -38.50 -0.09
C ASP A 7 -17.20 -37.55 -0.02
N LEU A 8 -17.31 -36.36 -0.63
CA LEU A 8 -16.29 -35.31 -0.58
C LEU A 8 -15.98 -34.89 0.87
N LEU A 9 -16.95 -34.95 1.78
CA LEU A 9 -16.75 -34.62 3.20
C LEU A 9 -15.95 -35.69 3.94
N SER A 10 -15.91 -36.93 3.45
CA SER A 10 -15.10 -38.00 4.02
C SER A 10 -13.62 -37.90 3.66
N LEU A 11 -13.27 -37.08 2.66
CA LEU A 11 -11.87 -36.91 2.26
C LEU A 11 -11.03 -36.23 3.36
N PRO A 12 -9.75 -36.61 3.50
CA PRO A 12 -8.82 -35.88 4.35
C PRO A 12 -8.65 -34.41 3.89
N ASP A 13 -8.43 -33.50 4.85
CA ASP A 13 -8.40 -32.04 4.60
C ASP A 13 -7.39 -31.59 3.54
N ASN A 14 -6.24 -32.28 3.42
CA ASN A 14 -5.23 -31.97 2.41
C ASN A 14 -5.75 -32.21 0.98
N PHE A 15 -6.54 -33.26 0.76
CA PHE A 15 -7.17 -33.52 -0.55
C PHE A 15 -8.30 -32.54 -0.82
N LYS A 16 -9.14 -32.24 0.17
CA LYS A 16 -10.18 -31.19 0.05
C LYS A 16 -9.55 -29.86 -0.34
N LEU A 17 -8.45 -29.47 0.31
CA LEU A 17 -7.76 -28.21 -0.01
C LEU A 17 -7.21 -28.19 -1.44
N GLN A 18 -6.71 -29.30 -1.98
CA GLN A 18 -6.28 -29.37 -3.37
C GLN A 18 -7.44 -29.14 -4.34
N ILE A 19 -8.63 -29.68 -4.04
CA ILE A 19 -9.86 -29.46 -4.82
C ILE A 19 -10.28 -27.99 -4.71
N LEU A 20 -10.35 -27.44 -3.49
CA LEU A 20 -10.75 -26.04 -3.25
C LEU A 20 -9.84 -25.05 -3.97
N LYS A 21 -8.53 -25.31 -4.07
CA LYS A 21 -7.58 -24.48 -4.82
C LYS A 21 -7.84 -24.43 -6.33
N LYS A 22 -8.67 -25.34 -6.87
CA LYS A 22 -9.08 -25.34 -8.28
C LYS A 22 -10.36 -24.54 -8.53
N LEU A 23 -11.08 -24.17 -7.48
CA LEU A 23 -12.32 -23.41 -7.59
C LEU A 23 -12.01 -21.91 -7.64
N ASP A 24 -12.75 -21.19 -8.48
CA ASP A 24 -12.72 -19.73 -8.47
C ASP A 24 -13.36 -19.17 -7.18
N TRP A 25 -13.09 -17.90 -6.90
CA TRP A 25 -13.57 -17.25 -5.68
C TRP A 25 -15.10 -17.22 -5.52
N LYS A 26 -15.86 -17.12 -6.61
CA LYS A 26 -17.34 -17.12 -6.56
C LYS A 26 -17.83 -18.52 -6.20
N SER A 27 -17.26 -19.55 -6.80
CA SER A 27 -17.55 -20.95 -6.47
C SER A 27 -17.20 -21.27 -5.01
N LEU A 28 -16.05 -20.79 -4.52
CA LEU A 28 -15.67 -20.93 -3.11
C LEU A 28 -16.69 -20.27 -2.16
N LYS A 29 -17.13 -19.05 -2.48
CA LYS A 29 -18.17 -18.35 -1.70
C LYS A 29 -19.48 -19.13 -1.63
N ASN A 30 -19.92 -19.68 -2.75
CA ASN A 30 -21.14 -20.50 -2.79
C ASN A 30 -20.95 -21.79 -1.97
N LEU A 31 -19.79 -22.43 -2.08
CA LEU A 31 -19.49 -23.68 -1.37
C LEU A 31 -19.49 -23.50 0.16
N LYS A 32 -19.05 -22.34 0.67
CA LYS A 32 -19.16 -22.00 2.10
C LYS A 32 -20.60 -22.05 2.63
N LEU A 33 -21.58 -21.81 1.76
CA LEU A 33 -23.00 -21.80 2.13
C LEU A 33 -23.64 -23.19 2.07
N VAL A 34 -22.96 -24.19 1.51
CA VAL A 34 -23.50 -25.55 1.36
C VAL A 34 -23.52 -26.29 2.68
N CYS A 35 -22.41 -26.32 3.43
CA CYS A 35 -22.35 -26.96 4.74
C CYS A 35 -21.30 -26.33 5.65
N ARG A 36 -21.42 -26.61 6.95
CA ARG A 36 -20.55 -26.09 8.01
C ARG A 36 -19.09 -26.55 7.87
N ASP A 37 -18.87 -27.77 7.38
CA ASP A 37 -17.52 -28.31 7.21
C ASP A 37 -16.77 -27.57 6.10
N PHE A 38 -17.42 -27.30 4.97
CA PHE A 38 -16.83 -26.47 3.91
C PHE A 38 -16.56 -25.05 4.39
N TYR A 39 -17.48 -24.46 5.16
CA TYR A 39 -17.26 -23.15 5.78
C TYR A 39 -15.94 -23.13 6.57
N PHE A 40 -15.76 -24.07 7.50
CA PHE A 40 -14.56 -24.09 8.34
C PHE A 40 -13.27 -24.39 7.57
N ILE A 41 -13.31 -25.34 6.63
CA ILE A 41 -12.13 -25.67 5.82
C ILE A 41 -11.71 -24.49 4.97
N ILE A 42 -12.66 -23.79 4.34
CA ILE A 42 -12.37 -22.60 3.52
C ILE A 42 -11.85 -21.46 4.40
N GLU A 43 -12.51 -21.17 5.53
CA GLU A 43 -12.09 -20.09 6.44
C GLU A 43 -10.69 -20.31 7.02
N LYS A 44 -10.37 -21.54 7.43
CA LYS A 44 -9.06 -21.91 7.99
C LYS A 44 -7.94 -21.81 6.96
N ASN A 45 -8.25 -21.99 5.68
CA ASN A 45 -7.26 -22.04 4.60
C ASN A 45 -7.36 -20.85 3.63
N ILE A 46 -8.11 -19.81 4.00
CA ILE A 46 -8.46 -18.70 3.10
C ILE A 46 -7.24 -18.03 2.44
N GLN A 47 -6.13 -17.94 3.17
CA GLN A 47 -4.87 -17.35 2.68
C GLN A 47 -4.19 -18.16 1.56
N PHE A 48 -4.54 -19.45 1.41
CA PHE A 48 -3.98 -20.36 0.41
C PHE A 48 -4.92 -20.57 -0.79
N LEU A 49 -6.09 -19.94 -0.78
CA LEU A 49 -7.08 -20.02 -1.84
C LEU A 49 -6.95 -18.80 -2.76
N ASP A 50 -7.46 -18.93 -3.99
CA ASP A 50 -7.49 -17.80 -4.91
C ASP A 50 -8.49 -16.75 -4.41
N ARG A 51 -8.00 -15.53 -4.19
CA ARG A 51 -8.78 -14.41 -3.66
C ARG A 51 -8.77 -13.28 -4.67
N PRO A 52 -9.84 -12.46 -4.73
CA PRO A 52 -9.89 -11.33 -5.64
C PRO A 52 -8.76 -10.37 -5.33
N LYS A 53 -7.95 -10.07 -6.36
CA LYS A 53 -6.83 -9.14 -6.27
C LYS A 53 -7.35 -7.70 -6.31
N VAL A 54 -6.91 -6.90 -5.36
CA VAL A 54 -7.24 -5.48 -5.27
C VAL A 54 -6.17 -4.68 -5.98
N GLU A 55 -6.57 -3.86 -6.95
CA GLU A 55 -5.68 -2.99 -7.70
C GLU A 55 -5.62 -1.59 -7.10
N HIS A 56 -6.77 -1.03 -6.74
CA HIS A 56 -6.87 0.25 -6.05
C HIS A 56 -7.58 0.07 -4.71
N LEU A 57 -7.05 0.71 -3.67
CA LEU A 57 -7.59 0.66 -2.34
C LEU A 57 -7.58 2.06 -1.72
N GLU A 58 -8.75 2.52 -1.28
CA GLU A 58 -8.92 3.74 -0.49
C GLU A 58 -9.54 3.35 0.85
N ILE A 59 -8.83 3.64 1.94
CA ILE A 59 -9.27 3.41 3.31
C ILE A 59 -9.64 4.78 3.90
N SER A 60 -10.92 4.99 4.20
CA SER A 60 -11.34 6.12 5.03
C SER A 60 -11.42 5.70 6.49
N TYR A 61 -10.86 6.52 7.38
CA TYR A 61 -10.79 6.21 8.81
C TYR A 61 -11.13 7.43 9.68
N ASP A 62 -11.55 7.18 10.92
CA ASP A 62 -11.67 8.20 11.96
C ASP A 62 -10.51 8.09 12.97
N LYS A 63 -10.61 8.77 14.11
CA LYS A 63 -9.59 8.74 15.16
C LYS A 63 -9.35 7.37 15.80
N TYR A 64 -10.16 6.36 15.51
CA TYR A 64 -10.15 5.09 16.23
C TYR A 64 -10.07 3.86 15.31
N ARG A 65 -10.65 3.94 14.11
CA ARG A 65 -10.82 2.79 13.23
C ARG A 65 -11.06 3.17 11.75
N PRO A 66 -10.83 2.22 10.84
CA PRO A 66 -11.37 2.29 9.48
C PRO A 66 -12.89 2.30 9.52
N LEU A 67 -13.50 3.19 8.74
CA LEU A 67 -14.96 3.33 8.63
C LEU A 67 -15.49 2.75 7.33
N ARG A 68 -14.75 2.95 6.23
CA ARG A 68 -15.13 2.44 4.92
C ARG A 68 -13.94 2.21 4.04
N VAL A 69 -14.11 1.34 3.07
CA VAL A 69 -13.14 1.07 2.02
C VAL A 69 -13.81 1.23 0.67
N ARG A 70 -13.16 1.97 -0.23
CA ARG A 70 -13.44 1.96 -1.66
C ARG A 70 -12.32 1.19 -2.36
N TYR A 71 -12.66 0.31 -3.30
CA TYR A 71 -11.66 -0.51 -3.97
C TYR A 71 -12.07 -0.91 -5.39
N ASP A 72 -11.06 -1.13 -6.21
CA ASP A 72 -11.17 -1.71 -7.55
C ASP A 72 -10.47 -3.07 -7.54
N LEU A 73 -11.08 -4.05 -8.22
CA LEU A 73 -10.46 -5.34 -8.43
C LEU A 73 -9.60 -5.29 -9.70
N LYS A 74 -8.49 -6.02 -9.69
CA LYS A 74 -7.68 -6.19 -10.88
C LYS A 74 -8.49 -6.95 -11.92
N ASP A 75 -8.75 -6.31 -13.05
CA ASP A 75 -9.58 -6.88 -14.10
C ASP A 75 -8.96 -8.18 -14.63
N SER A 76 -9.77 -9.23 -14.73
CA SER A 76 -9.30 -10.52 -15.29
C SER A 76 -9.25 -10.51 -16.82
N GLY A 77 -9.49 -9.37 -17.48
CA GLY A 77 -9.37 -9.21 -18.93
C GLY A 77 -10.57 -8.60 -19.65
N ASN A 78 -11.59 -8.09 -18.94
CA ASN A 78 -12.72 -7.41 -19.57
C ASN A 78 -12.60 -5.91 -19.38
N THR A 79 -12.28 -5.18 -20.45
CA THR A 79 -12.06 -3.72 -20.54
C THR A 79 -13.26 -2.82 -20.17
N SER A 80 -14.21 -3.30 -19.36
CA SER A 80 -15.29 -2.46 -18.83
C SER A 80 -14.79 -1.78 -17.56
N PHE A 81 -14.87 -0.45 -17.51
CA PHE A 81 -14.71 0.36 -16.31
C PHE A 81 -15.56 -0.22 -15.16
N GLU A 82 -15.03 -1.17 -14.38
CA GLU A 82 -15.74 -1.70 -13.22
C GLU A 82 -15.99 -0.53 -12.28
N THR A 83 -17.25 -0.42 -11.83
CA THR A 83 -17.60 0.56 -10.81
C THR A 83 -16.87 0.22 -9.52
N SER A 84 -16.12 1.19 -9.00
CA SER A 84 -15.46 1.06 -7.70
C SER A 84 -16.45 0.58 -6.65
N LYS A 85 -16.07 -0.48 -5.93
CA LYS A 85 -16.90 -1.06 -4.88
C LYS A 85 -16.64 -0.31 -3.58
N MET A 86 -17.69 -0.09 -2.81
CA MET A 86 -17.62 0.58 -1.51
C MET A 86 -18.21 -0.33 -0.44
N VAL A 87 -17.52 -0.43 0.69
CA VAL A 87 -17.96 -1.21 1.86
C VAL A 87 -17.79 -0.33 3.10
N GLU A 88 -18.83 -0.21 3.89
CA GLU A 88 -18.81 0.47 5.19
C GLU A 88 -18.75 -0.58 6.30
N PHE A 89 -18.08 -0.27 7.40
CA PHE A 89 -17.85 -1.18 8.51
C PHE A 89 -18.51 -0.67 9.78
N GLY A 90 -19.34 -1.51 10.40
CA GLY A 90 -19.91 -1.26 11.72
C GLY A 90 -18.90 -1.43 12.85
N ASN A 91 -17.89 -2.29 12.65
CA ASN A 91 -16.88 -2.64 13.66
C ASN A 91 -15.55 -3.13 13.04
N ALA A 92 -14.54 -3.32 13.91
CA ALA A 92 -13.21 -3.76 13.49
C ALA A 92 -13.19 -5.20 12.97
N CYS A 93 -14.07 -6.09 13.45
CA CYS A 93 -14.12 -7.48 12.99
C CYS A 93 -14.55 -7.55 11.51
N GLU A 94 -15.56 -6.76 11.12
CA GLU A 94 -15.99 -6.67 9.71
C GLU A 94 -14.86 -6.16 8.79
N TYR A 95 -14.05 -5.22 9.27
CA TYR A 95 -12.88 -4.74 8.54
C TYR A 95 -11.82 -5.82 8.36
N GLU A 96 -11.48 -6.55 9.43
CA GLU A 96 -10.52 -7.65 9.36
C GLU A 96 -11.03 -8.79 8.45
N ASP A 97 -12.32 -9.09 8.49
CA ASP A 97 -12.94 -10.05 7.58
C ASP A 97 -12.88 -9.57 6.12
N PHE A 98 -13.06 -8.28 5.86
CA PHE A 98 -12.85 -7.73 4.53
C PHE A 98 -11.41 -7.96 4.05
N LEU A 99 -10.42 -7.67 4.89
CA LEU A 99 -9.00 -7.84 4.55
C LEU A 99 -8.66 -9.32 4.28
N ARG A 100 -9.15 -10.24 5.11
CA ARG A 100 -8.92 -11.69 4.94
C ARG A 100 -9.43 -12.21 3.59
N ASN A 101 -10.53 -11.65 3.10
CA ASN A 101 -11.24 -12.08 1.89
C ASN A 101 -10.72 -11.43 0.58
N LYS A 102 -9.56 -10.76 0.61
CA LYS A 102 -8.96 -10.07 -0.54
C LYS A 102 -7.46 -10.35 -0.63
N ASP A 103 -6.93 -10.32 -1.84
CA ASP A 103 -5.49 -10.33 -2.08
C ASP A 103 -5.03 -8.90 -2.41
N PHE A 104 -4.16 -8.36 -1.55
CA PHE A 104 -3.59 -7.02 -1.69
C PHE A 104 -2.18 -7.03 -2.28
N THR A 105 -1.74 -8.18 -2.81
CA THR A 105 -0.42 -8.31 -3.42
C THR A 105 -0.37 -7.51 -4.71
N GLY A 106 0.47 -6.48 -4.75
CA GLY A 106 0.67 -5.65 -5.93
C GLY A 106 -0.43 -4.61 -6.16
N ILE A 107 -0.99 -4.04 -5.08
CA ILE A 107 -1.80 -2.82 -5.16
C ILE A 107 -1.04 -1.77 -5.99
N LYS A 108 -1.75 -1.16 -6.94
CA LYS A 108 -1.26 -0.06 -7.77
C LYS A 108 -1.52 1.30 -7.15
N ARG A 109 -2.62 1.46 -6.43
CA ARG A 109 -2.94 2.71 -5.75
C ARG A 109 -3.46 2.48 -4.34
N LEU A 110 -2.81 3.07 -3.35
CA LEU A 110 -3.25 3.07 -1.96
C LEU A 110 -3.56 4.50 -1.52
N VAL A 111 -4.76 4.73 -1.01
CA VAL A 111 -5.20 6.02 -0.47
C VAL A 111 -5.59 5.83 0.99
N LEU A 112 -5.01 6.64 1.87
CA LEU A 112 -5.36 6.72 3.28
C LEU A 112 -5.96 8.11 3.52
N ASN A 113 -7.21 8.17 3.96
CA ASN A 113 -7.95 9.42 4.11
C ASN A 113 -8.66 9.49 5.46
N THR A 114 -8.48 10.58 6.20
CA THR A 114 -9.25 10.80 7.44
C THR A 114 -10.61 11.44 7.13
N VAL A 115 -11.66 10.98 7.81
CA VAL A 115 -13.00 11.56 7.66
C VAL A 115 -13.14 12.88 8.42
N THR A 116 -12.42 13.07 9.51
CA THR A 116 -12.56 14.26 10.38
C THR A 116 -11.78 15.47 9.88
N ASN A 117 -10.59 15.22 9.31
CA ASN A 117 -9.74 16.20 8.66
C ASN A 117 -9.49 15.68 7.25
N PRO A 118 -9.64 16.47 6.16
CA PRO A 118 -9.38 16.00 4.80
C PRO A 118 -7.88 15.90 4.48
N GLU A 119 -7.11 15.36 5.43
CA GLU A 119 -5.74 14.93 5.23
C GLU A 119 -5.75 13.58 4.49
N LEU A 120 -4.90 13.47 3.48
CA LEU A 120 -4.82 12.26 2.68
C LEU A 120 -3.38 11.93 2.32
N ILE A 121 -3.08 10.63 2.24
CA ILE A 121 -1.86 10.09 1.66
C ILE A 121 -2.26 9.24 0.46
N ILE A 122 -1.66 9.51 -0.70
CA ILE A 122 -1.82 8.68 -1.89
C ILE A 122 -0.46 8.09 -2.24
N LEU A 123 -0.43 6.79 -2.45
CA LEU A 123 0.69 6.06 -3.05
C LEU A 123 0.22 5.56 -4.42
N SER A 124 0.98 5.81 -5.47
CA SER A 124 0.67 5.35 -6.84
C SER A 124 1.89 4.70 -7.48
N ASP A 125 1.77 3.41 -7.78
CA ASP A 125 2.74 2.65 -8.56
C ASP A 125 2.46 2.83 -10.06
N ASP A 126 3.11 3.83 -10.63
CA ASP A 126 3.09 4.15 -12.06
C ASP A 126 4.15 3.35 -12.84
N SER A 127 4.64 2.23 -12.30
CA SER A 127 5.55 1.36 -13.04
C SER A 127 4.83 0.75 -14.25
N ASP A 128 5.20 1.25 -15.43
CA ASP A 128 4.88 0.62 -16.69
C ASP A 128 5.82 -0.58 -16.88
N THR A 129 5.25 -1.76 -17.14
CA THR A 129 5.99 -2.98 -17.47
C THR A 129 6.97 -2.82 -18.64
N ARG A 130 6.79 -1.81 -19.50
CA ARG A 130 7.68 -1.51 -20.63
C ARG A 130 8.88 -0.64 -20.27
N ARG A 131 8.88 0.01 -19.11
CA ARG A 131 9.96 0.93 -18.72
C ARG A 131 11.03 0.18 -17.94
N GLU A 132 12.27 0.62 -18.13
CA GLU A 132 13.45 0.10 -17.41
C GLU A 132 13.45 0.44 -15.91
N PHE A 133 12.60 1.39 -15.49
CA PHE A 133 12.52 1.87 -14.12
C PHE A 133 11.11 1.70 -13.58
N SER A 134 11.02 1.23 -12.33
CA SER A 134 9.80 1.37 -11.55
C SER A 134 9.67 2.80 -11.02
N LYS A 135 8.43 3.28 -10.91
CA LYS A 135 8.10 4.62 -10.47
C LYS A 135 7.01 4.54 -9.41
N LEU A 136 7.30 5.04 -8.22
CA LEU A 136 6.32 5.18 -7.15
C LEU A 136 6.17 6.65 -6.78
N ASN A 137 4.94 7.16 -6.83
CA ASN A 137 4.63 8.52 -6.43
C ASN A 137 3.92 8.51 -5.08
N PHE A 138 4.24 9.51 -4.28
CA PHE A 138 3.57 9.82 -3.03
C PHE A 138 3.01 11.22 -3.12
N TYR A 139 1.77 11.37 -2.70
CA TYR A 139 1.10 12.66 -2.58
C TYR A 139 0.54 12.79 -1.18
N THR A 140 0.61 14.00 -0.63
CA THR A 140 -0.06 14.31 0.62
C THR A 140 -0.90 15.56 0.51
N SER A 141 -2.11 15.55 1.06
CA SER A 141 -2.85 16.77 1.34
C SER A 141 -2.81 17.08 2.82
N ILE A 142 -2.51 18.32 3.15
CA ILE A 142 -2.74 18.89 4.47
C ILE A 142 -3.76 19.98 4.28
N SER A 143 -4.91 19.85 4.93
CA SER A 143 -6.02 20.78 4.74
C SER A 143 -5.77 22.10 5.46
N ASN A 144 -5.11 23.05 4.79
CA ASN A 144 -5.00 24.44 5.25
C ASN A 144 -6.09 25.36 4.65
N GLY A 145 -7.15 24.78 4.06
CA GLY A 145 -8.27 25.53 3.46
C GLY A 145 -8.00 26.11 2.07
N THR A 146 -6.78 26.01 1.56
CA THR A 146 -6.40 26.36 0.18
C THR A 146 -6.47 25.13 -0.74
N SER A 147 -6.63 25.38 -2.05
CA SER A 147 -7.17 24.45 -3.06
C SER A 147 -6.72 22.97 -3.00
N TYR A 148 -7.63 22.06 -3.37
CA TYR A 148 -7.48 20.60 -3.38
C TYR A 148 -6.44 20.03 -4.36
N PHE A 149 -5.63 20.84 -5.03
CA PHE A 149 -4.83 20.36 -6.18
C PHE A 149 -3.32 20.47 -6.02
N GLU A 150 -2.81 21.17 -5.00
CA GLU A 150 -1.38 21.32 -4.77
C GLU A 150 -0.92 20.37 -3.66
N PHE A 151 -0.59 19.13 -4.05
CA PHE A 151 -0.02 18.15 -3.14
C PHE A 151 1.50 18.14 -3.29
N PRO A 152 2.28 18.26 -2.19
CA PRO A 152 3.67 17.86 -2.21
C PRO A 152 3.81 16.46 -2.81
N GLN A 153 4.64 16.35 -3.85
CA GLN A 153 4.87 15.10 -4.56
C GLN A 153 6.29 14.59 -4.31
N ILE A 154 6.39 13.34 -3.86
CA ILE A 154 7.67 12.63 -3.78
C ILE A 154 7.63 11.51 -4.82
N THR A 155 8.65 11.42 -5.66
CA THR A 155 8.74 10.38 -6.69
C THR A 155 10.00 9.55 -6.47
N ILE A 156 9.83 8.25 -6.26
CA ILE A 156 10.94 7.31 -6.17
C ILE A 156 11.04 6.54 -7.49
N LEU A 157 12.21 6.58 -8.09
CA LEU A 157 12.57 5.80 -9.27
C LEU A 157 13.59 4.73 -8.88
N SER A 158 13.40 3.51 -9.38
CA SER A 158 14.35 2.44 -9.12
C SER A 158 14.49 1.54 -10.34
N THR A 159 15.71 1.07 -10.58
CA THR A 159 15.97 -0.01 -11.56
C THR A 159 15.41 -1.35 -11.07
N LYS A 160 15.27 -1.50 -9.75
CA LYS A 160 14.58 -2.64 -9.14
C LYS A 160 13.08 -2.39 -9.17
N LYS A 161 12.30 -3.47 -9.18
CA LYS A 161 10.85 -3.39 -9.06
C LYS A 161 10.47 -2.86 -7.68
N LEU A 162 9.92 -1.65 -7.61
CA LEU A 162 9.24 -1.13 -6.43
C LEU A 162 7.81 -1.66 -6.42
N VAL A 163 7.31 -1.95 -5.22
CA VAL A 163 5.92 -2.33 -4.97
C VAL A 163 5.44 -1.60 -3.73
N ILE A 164 4.15 -1.29 -3.67
CA ILE A 164 3.54 -0.83 -2.42
C ILE A 164 3.60 -2.00 -1.43
N PRO A 165 4.32 -1.88 -0.29
CA PRO A 165 4.66 -3.02 0.55
C PRO A 165 3.49 -3.48 1.44
N TYR A 166 2.34 -2.81 1.40
CA TYR A 166 1.20 -3.06 2.28
C TYR A 166 0.30 -4.18 1.77
N ASN A 167 0.43 -5.36 2.38
CA ASN A 167 -0.48 -6.48 2.20
C ASN A 167 -1.61 -6.48 3.26
N GLY A 168 -2.52 -7.46 3.20
CA GLY A 168 -3.65 -7.54 4.14
C GLY A 168 -3.25 -7.50 5.62
N ASN A 169 -2.09 -8.06 6.00
CA ASN A 169 -1.63 -8.05 7.40
C ASN A 169 -1.15 -6.65 7.83
N LEU A 170 -0.49 -5.93 6.92
CA LEU A 170 0.04 -4.58 7.17
C LEU A 170 -1.06 -3.51 7.09
N LEU A 171 -2.17 -3.83 6.45
CA LEU A 171 -3.39 -3.03 6.43
C LEU A 171 -4.32 -3.33 7.62
N GLY A 172 -4.03 -4.37 8.42
CA GLY A 172 -4.81 -4.70 9.61
C GLY A 172 -4.81 -3.59 10.65
N MET A 173 -5.82 -3.55 11.51
CA MET A 173 -6.05 -2.45 12.45
C MET A 173 -4.85 -2.21 13.38
N GLN A 174 -4.20 -3.28 13.86
CA GLN A 174 -3.01 -3.17 14.71
C GLN A 174 -1.82 -2.54 13.97
N SER A 175 -1.63 -2.93 12.71
CA SER A 175 -0.56 -2.40 11.84
C SER A 175 -0.79 -0.92 11.53
N LEU A 176 -2.03 -0.54 11.21
CA LEU A 176 -2.43 0.85 11.01
C LEU A 176 -2.22 1.70 12.28
N ARG A 177 -2.51 1.14 13.46
CA ARG A 177 -2.18 1.79 14.76
C ARG A 177 -0.69 2.02 14.93
N LYS A 178 0.14 0.99 14.68
CA LYS A 178 1.61 1.11 14.76
C LYS A 178 2.17 2.12 13.75
N LEU A 179 1.55 2.21 12.59
CA LEU A 179 1.89 3.20 11.58
C LEU A 179 1.60 4.64 12.09
N GLY A 180 0.63 4.79 12.98
CA GLY A 180 0.26 6.07 13.60
C GLY A 180 -0.85 6.82 12.85
N ILE A 181 -1.60 6.15 11.97
CA ILE A 181 -2.62 6.83 11.13
C ILE A 181 -3.74 7.46 11.95
N PHE A 182 -4.00 6.92 13.14
CA PHE A 182 -5.06 7.37 14.04
C PHE A 182 -4.61 8.53 14.95
N GLU A 183 -3.33 8.88 14.91
CA GLU A 183 -2.76 9.94 15.74
C GLU A 183 -2.94 11.29 15.06
N VAL A 184 -3.42 12.28 15.81
CA VAL A 184 -3.70 13.63 15.29
C VAL A 184 -2.40 14.32 14.85
N ASN A 185 -2.42 14.95 13.67
CA ASN A 185 -1.31 15.73 13.11
C ASN A 185 -0.01 14.93 12.85
N LYS A 186 -0.11 13.62 12.62
CA LYS A 186 1.05 12.74 12.38
C LYS A 186 1.10 12.13 10.98
N LEU A 187 0.33 12.67 10.04
CA LEU A 187 0.34 12.22 8.64
C LEU A 187 1.74 12.29 8.00
N SER A 188 2.51 13.32 8.33
CA SER A 188 3.89 13.49 7.85
C SER A 188 4.82 12.37 8.34
N LEU A 189 4.66 11.93 9.60
CA LEU A 189 5.39 10.79 10.16
C LEU A 189 4.96 9.48 9.53
N VAL A 190 3.66 9.30 9.29
CA VAL A 190 3.11 8.15 8.56
C VAL A 190 3.71 8.08 7.15
N LEU A 191 3.72 9.21 6.41
CA LEU A 191 4.32 9.26 5.07
C LEU A 191 5.81 8.93 5.13
N LYS A 192 6.56 9.49 6.08
CA LYS A 192 7.98 9.19 6.28
C LYS A 192 8.18 7.68 6.46
N LYS A 193 7.41 7.04 7.35
CA LYS A 193 7.48 5.58 7.59
C LYS A 193 7.18 4.78 6.31
N ILE A 194 6.11 5.14 5.60
CA ILE A 194 5.73 4.52 4.32
C ILE A 194 6.86 4.58 3.29
N ILE A 195 7.47 5.76 3.12
CA ILE A 195 8.58 5.95 2.19
C ILE A 195 9.78 5.08 2.59
N MET A 196 10.07 5.01 3.89
CA MET A 196 11.14 4.18 4.40
C MET A 196 10.87 2.68 4.22
N ASP A 197 9.64 2.22 4.46
CA ASP A 197 9.21 0.84 4.20
C ASP A 197 9.42 0.46 2.73
N VAL A 198 9.10 1.36 1.79
CA VAL A 198 9.31 1.15 0.35
C VAL A 198 10.79 1.06 0.00
N ILE A 199 11.59 2.00 0.51
CA ILE A 199 13.02 2.11 0.16
C ILE A 199 13.82 0.93 0.72
N THR A 200 13.53 0.54 1.95
CA THR A 200 14.20 -0.59 2.62
C THR A 200 13.63 -1.94 2.20
N GLY A 201 12.42 -1.96 1.63
CA GLY A 201 11.68 -3.19 1.34
C GLY A 201 11.25 -3.95 2.60
N ASN A 202 11.27 -3.30 3.77
CA ASN A 202 10.95 -3.92 5.04
C ASN A 202 9.83 -3.13 5.76
N PRO A 203 8.56 -3.42 5.44
CA PRO A 203 7.44 -2.83 6.16
C PRO A 203 7.45 -3.33 7.60
N MET A 204 7.33 -2.41 8.57
CA MET A 204 7.42 -2.65 10.04
C MET A 204 8.82 -2.54 10.65
N LEU A 205 9.80 -1.95 9.97
CA LEU A 205 10.96 -1.43 10.68
C LEU A 205 10.48 -0.39 11.69
N GLU A 206 10.76 -0.64 12.97
CA GLU A 206 10.54 0.35 14.02
C GLU A 206 11.58 1.45 13.85
N TYR A 207 11.26 2.45 13.02
CA TYR A 207 12.03 3.67 12.97
C TYR A 207 11.79 4.39 14.29
N GLU A 208 12.87 4.71 15.01
CA GLU A 208 12.78 5.59 16.17
C GLU A 208 11.99 6.81 15.73
N ASN A 209 10.82 6.98 16.36
CA ASN A 209 10.10 8.24 16.25
C ASN A 209 11.00 9.24 16.96
N THR A 210 11.98 9.81 16.25
CA THR A 210 12.69 11.01 16.71
C THR A 210 11.65 12.11 16.74
N SER A 211 10.85 12.07 17.80
CA SER A 211 9.86 13.02 18.21
C SER A 211 10.64 14.27 18.57
N ILE A 212 10.90 15.07 17.56
CA ILE A 212 11.27 16.44 17.77
C ILE A 212 10.32 17.23 16.91
N VAL A 213 9.77 18.26 17.52
CA VAL A 213 9.09 19.40 16.89
C VAL A 213 10.11 20.04 15.93
N ASP A 214 10.48 19.31 14.88
CA ASP A 214 11.45 19.74 13.91
C ASP A 214 10.62 20.57 12.93
N THR A 215 10.75 21.88 13.05
CA THR A 215 10.12 22.88 12.19
C THR A 215 10.53 22.72 10.72
N LYS A 216 11.47 21.83 10.43
CA LYS A 216 11.90 21.46 9.10
C LYS A 216 10.77 20.84 8.29
N ARG A 217 10.69 21.24 7.02
CA ARG A 217 9.77 20.68 6.03
C ARG A 217 10.01 19.17 5.85
N LEU A 218 8.94 18.42 5.57
CA LEU A 218 8.95 16.96 5.43
C LEU A 218 10.01 16.45 4.44
N HIS A 219 10.19 17.11 3.30
CA HIS A 219 11.20 16.73 2.31
C HIS A 219 12.63 16.82 2.87
N VAL A 220 12.94 17.81 3.72
CA VAL A 220 14.25 17.94 4.37
C VAL A 220 14.47 16.79 5.34
N GLN A 221 13.45 16.44 6.12
CA GLN A 221 13.53 15.32 7.06
C GLN A 221 13.77 13.98 6.34
N ILE A 222 13.08 13.76 5.21
CA ILE A 222 13.26 12.57 4.38
C ILE A 222 14.67 12.56 3.79
N ALA A 223 15.12 13.67 3.17
CA ALA A 223 16.45 13.76 2.57
C ALA A 223 17.57 13.51 3.59
N ASN A 224 17.49 14.12 4.78
CA ASN A 224 18.48 13.92 5.84
C ASN A 224 18.52 12.45 6.29
N HIS A 225 17.36 11.82 6.45
CA HIS A 225 17.32 10.42 6.88
C HIS A 225 17.88 9.46 5.80
N LEU A 226 17.63 9.75 4.52
CA LEU A 226 18.24 9.01 3.42
C LEU A 226 19.76 9.20 3.35
N PHE A 227 20.24 10.39 3.72
CA PHE A 227 21.66 10.67 3.85
C PHE A 227 22.29 9.89 5.01
N GLU A 228 21.66 9.87 6.19
CA GLU A 228 22.09 9.11 7.37
C GLU A 228 22.20 7.61 7.08
N LEU A 229 21.27 7.07 6.28
CA LEU A 229 21.29 5.67 5.84
C LEU A 229 22.32 5.39 4.74
N GLY A 230 23.07 6.40 4.30
CA GLY A 230 24.05 6.29 3.21
C GLY A 230 23.43 5.97 1.85
N LEU A 231 22.12 6.13 1.69
CA LEU A 231 21.41 5.87 0.43
C LEU A 231 21.65 6.95 -0.61
N LEU A 232 22.07 8.14 -0.17
CA LEU A 232 22.50 9.24 -1.03
C LEU A 232 24.01 9.27 -1.25
N ASN A 233 24.77 8.31 -0.69
CA ASN A 233 26.20 8.23 -0.93
C ASN A 233 26.45 7.80 -2.38
N PRO A 234 27.32 8.51 -3.13
CA PRO A 234 27.58 8.19 -4.53
C PRO A 234 28.09 6.76 -4.72
N GLU A 235 28.82 6.21 -3.74
CA GLU A 235 29.32 4.83 -3.74
C GLU A 235 28.19 3.77 -3.68
N ASN A 236 27.02 4.11 -3.12
CA ASN A 236 25.87 3.22 -2.98
C ASN A 236 24.79 3.43 -4.06
N SER A 237 24.99 4.39 -4.96
CA SER A 237 23.91 4.97 -5.77
C SER A 237 23.53 4.23 -7.05
N CYS A 238 24.14 3.08 -7.37
CA CYS A 238 23.93 2.42 -8.66
C CYS A 238 22.50 1.87 -8.91
N ALA A 239 21.62 1.77 -7.92
CA ALA A 239 20.31 1.13 -8.09
C ALA A 239 19.07 2.02 -7.86
N LEU A 240 19.19 3.10 -7.08
CA LEU A 240 18.05 3.88 -6.58
C LEU A 240 18.21 5.36 -6.94
N LYS A 241 17.18 5.94 -7.55
CA LYS A 241 17.12 7.37 -7.88
C LYS A 241 15.89 7.99 -7.22
N ILE A 242 16.12 8.88 -6.26
CA ILE A 242 15.04 9.56 -5.55
C ILE A 242 14.92 10.97 -6.10
N SER A 243 13.71 11.36 -6.47
CA SER A 243 13.38 12.73 -6.92
C SER A 243 12.29 13.31 -6.04
N ILE A 244 12.59 14.40 -5.37
CA ILE A 244 11.61 15.15 -4.58
C ILE A 244 11.30 16.43 -5.33
N THR A 245 10.03 16.62 -5.70
CA THR A 245 9.53 17.81 -6.39
C THR A 245 8.64 18.56 -5.42
N ASP A 246 9.11 19.71 -4.93
CA ASP A 246 8.32 20.63 -4.13
C ASP A 246 7.93 21.80 -5.02
N ASP A 247 6.63 22.01 -5.26
CA ASP A 247 6.12 23.03 -6.18
C ASP A 247 6.10 24.44 -5.57
N PHE A 248 6.73 24.62 -4.40
CA PHE A 248 6.80 25.91 -3.72
C PHE A 248 8.03 26.69 -4.20
N SER A 249 7.76 27.82 -4.85
CA SER A 249 8.68 28.78 -5.48
C SER A 249 9.74 29.45 -4.57
N ASN A 250 10.05 28.90 -3.39
CA ASN A 250 11.04 29.45 -2.46
C ASN A 250 11.82 28.36 -1.70
N LEU A 251 12.83 27.75 -2.34
CA LEU A 251 13.78 26.84 -1.68
C LEU A 251 15.24 27.12 -2.06
N GLN A 252 16.11 27.14 -1.04
CA GLN A 252 17.56 27.22 -1.19
C GLN A 252 18.10 25.94 -1.83
N LEU A 253 19.01 26.11 -2.79
CA LEU A 253 19.66 25.07 -3.58
C LEU A 253 20.42 24.07 -2.70
N PHE A 254 20.12 22.77 -2.85
CA PHE A 254 21.13 21.74 -2.59
C PHE A 254 22.14 21.73 -3.77
N PRO A 255 23.44 21.50 -3.52
CA PRO A 255 24.43 21.46 -4.58
C PRO A 255 24.09 20.36 -5.59
N ARG A 256 24.02 20.73 -6.88
CA ARG A 256 23.99 19.76 -7.99
C ARG A 256 25.29 18.97 -7.98
N ILE A 257 25.23 17.70 -7.56
CA ILE A 257 26.35 16.77 -7.71
C ILE A 257 26.26 16.17 -9.12
N SER A 258 26.97 16.79 -10.07
CA SER A 258 27.16 16.25 -11.43
C SER A 258 28.41 15.39 -11.44
N THR A 259 28.27 14.07 -11.36
CA THR A 259 29.38 13.14 -11.59
C THR A 259 29.37 12.67 -13.04
N GLY A 260 30.49 12.88 -13.74
CA GLY A 260 30.66 12.43 -15.12
C GLY A 260 30.62 10.90 -15.17
N LYS A 261 29.64 10.37 -15.91
CA LYS A 261 29.26 8.95 -16.14
C LYS A 261 28.10 8.43 -15.26
N ASN A 262 26.91 8.45 -15.88
CA ASN A 262 25.68 7.71 -15.58
C ASN A 262 25.13 7.67 -14.15
N ILE A 263 25.28 8.74 -13.37
CA ILE A 263 24.47 8.91 -12.15
C ILE A 263 23.94 10.33 -12.10
N GLN A 264 22.65 10.48 -12.40
CA GLN A 264 21.93 11.74 -12.25
C GLN A 264 21.06 11.61 -11.01
N VAL A 265 21.53 12.10 -9.86
CA VAL A 265 20.66 12.37 -8.70
C VAL A 265 19.87 13.62 -9.07
N VAL A 266 18.65 13.42 -9.53
CA VAL A 266 17.76 14.52 -9.92
C VAL A 266 16.89 14.85 -8.72
N VAL A 267 17.33 15.83 -7.95
CA VAL A 267 16.45 16.69 -7.15
C VAL A 267 15.87 17.72 -8.12
N THR A 268 14.73 17.44 -8.76
CA THR A 268 14.07 18.46 -9.58
C THR A 268 13.27 19.37 -8.67
N ILE A 269 13.81 20.56 -8.42
CA ILE A 269 13.04 21.73 -8.00
C ILE A 269 12.51 22.36 -9.30
N LEU A 270 11.19 22.30 -9.51
CA LEU A 270 10.54 23.02 -10.60
C LEU A 270 10.37 24.48 -10.17
N ILE A 271 10.98 25.39 -10.92
CA ILE A 271 10.82 26.83 -10.77
C ILE A 271 9.86 27.25 -11.89
N GLY A 272 8.67 27.69 -11.50
CA GLY A 272 7.85 28.59 -12.30
C GLY A 272 8.20 30.03 -11.97
#